data_AF-A0A4R3RS37-F1
#
_entry.id   AF-A0A4R3RS37-F1
#
_cell.length_a   1.000
_cell.length_b   1.000
_cell.length_c   1.000
_cell.angle_alpha   90.00
_cell.angle_beta   90.00
_cell.angle_gamma   90.00
#
_symmetry.space_group_name_H-M   'P 1'
#
loop_
_entity.id
_entity.type
_entity.pdbx_description
1 polymer ?
#
loop_
_entity_poly.entity_id
_entity_poly.type
_entity_poly.pdbx_seq_one_letter_code
_entity_poly.pdbx_strand_id
1 'polypeptide(L)'
;MYQSPRFREDDLATQQQLIRPHPWVVRDAPAHFIRTQPKAVTGAEPRSRRSKARWKVSQNRPVAHREGVAVSIGGTTGEAEMLDLLKRDRRLEGNH
;
A
#
# COMPACT_ATOMS: atom_id res chain seq x y z
N MET A 1 5.79 19.47 26.87
CA MET A 1 5.85 19.83 25.44
C MET A 1 4.65 19.21 24.75
N TYR A 2 3.77 20.02 24.16
CA TYR A 2 2.57 19.53 23.47
C TYR A 2 2.92 19.28 22.01
N GLN A 3 3.06 18.01 21.62
CA GLN A 3 3.25 17.63 20.23
C GLN A 3 1.88 17.53 19.57
N SER A 4 1.70 18.27 18.47
CA SER A 4 0.40 18.38 17.79
C SER A 4 -0.06 17.01 17.29
N PRO A 5 -1.37 16.65 17.36
CA PRO A 5 -1.86 15.30 17.03
C PRO A 5 -1.59 14.82 15.59
N ARG A 6 -1.14 15.73 14.71
CA ARG A 6 -0.85 15.49 13.30
C ARG A 6 0.61 15.13 13.01
N PHE A 7 1.50 15.20 14.00
CA PHE A 7 2.93 14.93 13.82
C PHE A 7 3.38 13.88 14.83
N ARG A 8 3.11 12.60 14.51
CA ARG A 8 3.74 11.46 15.18
C ARG A 8 4.98 11.05 14.39
N GLU A 9 6.06 10.78 15.10
CA GLU A 9 7.33 10.31 14.52
C GLU A 9 7.22 8.91 13.92
N ASP A 10 6.27 8.10 14.40
CA ASP A 10 5.96 6.76 13.86
C ASP A 10 5.10 6.78 12.58
N ASP A 11 4.63 7.94 12.14
CA ASP A 11 3.85 8.02 10.90
C ASP A 11 4.75 7.90 9.66
N LEU A 12 4.39 7.02 8.73
CA LEU A 12 5.20 6.73 7.54
C LEU A 12 5.40 7.97 6.66
N ALA A 13 4.40 8.85 6.56
CA ALA A 13 4.54 10.07 5.76
C ALA A 13 5.53 11.04 6.43
N THR A 14 5.53 11.14 7.77
CA THR A 14 6.54 11.88 8.52
C THR A 14 7.94 11.34 8.25
N GLN A 15 8.13 10.01 8.32
CA GLN A 15 9.43 9.37 8.06
C GLN A 15 9.92 9.64 6.63
N GLN A 16 9.05 9.54 5.64
CA GLN A 16 9.38 9.81 4.24
C GLN A 16 9.73 11.28 3.96
N GLN A 17 9.15 12.21 4.71
CA GLN A 17 9.49 13.64 4.61
C GLN A 17 10.86 13.93 5.22
N LEU A 18 11.18 13.35 6.39
CA LEU A 18 12.44 13.57 7.11
C LEU A 18 13.68 13.05 6.37
N ILE A 19 13.52 12.13 5.43
CA ILE A 19 14.62 11.62 4.59
C ILE A 19 15.07 12.65 3.53
N ARG A 20 14.27 13.69 3.26
CA ARG A 20 14.66 14.75 2.31
C ARG A 20 15.51 15.82 3.02
N PRO A 21 16.64 16.26 2.41
CA PRO A 21 17.50 17.31 3.00
C PRO A 21 16.80 18.66 3.13
N HIS A 22 15.71 18.88 2.40
CA HIS A 22 14.78 19.99 2.59
C HIS A 22 13.34 19.44 2.51
N PRO A 23 12.74 19.04 3.64
CA PRO A 23 11.38 18.53 3.66
C PRO A 23 10.41 19.63 3.24
N TRP A 24 9.52 19.33 2.29
CA TRP A 24 8.52 20.30 1.86
C TRP A 24 7.51 20.53 2.98
N VAL A 25 7.28 21.79 3.31
CA VAL A 25 6.24 22.20 4.25
C VAL A 25 5.21 23.09 3.57
N VAL A 26 3.97 23.05 4.07
CA VAL A 26 2.87 23.86 3.51
C VAL A 26 3.23 25.36 3.45
N ARG A 27 4.08 25.85 4.35
CA ARG A 27 4.52 27.26 4.41
C ARG A 27 5.49 27.65 3.29
N ASP A 28 6.02 26.70 2.54
CA ASP A 28 6.88 26.97 1.37
C ASP A 28 6.08 27.49 0.17
N ALA A 29 4.76 27.30 0.18
CA ALA A 29 3.87 27.83 -0.85
C ALA A 29 3.53 29.32 -0.62
N PRO A 30 3.31 30.13 -1.67
CA PRO A 30 2.89 31.52 -1.53
C PRO A 30 1.59 31.67 -0.72
N ALA A 31 1.54 32.66 0.18
CA ALA A 31 0.41 32.82 1.11
C ALA A 31 -0.94 32.98 0.42
N HIS A 32 -0.99 33.65 -0.74
CA HIS A 32 -2.22 33.81 -1.51
C HIS A 32 -2.73 32.47 -2.06
N PHE A 33 -1.82 31.59 -2.49
CA PHE A 33 -2.12 30.26 -3.01
C PHE A 33 -2.65 29.33 -1.92
N ILE A 34 -2.11 29.41 -0.69
CA ILE A 34 -2.63 28.65 0.45
C ILE A 34 -4.07 29.10 0.80
N ARG A 35 -4.35 30.40 0.74
CA ARG A 35 -5.66 30.96 1.10
C ARG A 35 -6.78 30.63 0.11
N THR A 36 -6.45 30.32 -1.15
CA THR A 36 -7.45 30.02 -2.19
C THR A 36 -7.79 28.55 -2.27
N GLN A 37 -6.86 27.65 -1.94
CA GLN A 37 -7.03 26.19 -2.02
C GLN A 37 -8.25 25.62 -1.28
N PRO A 38 -8.60 26.04 -0.04
CA PRO A 38 -9.73 25.49 0.69
C PRO A 38 -11.09 25.68 -0.01
N LYS A 39 -11.20 26.66 -0.91
CA LYS A 39 -12.42 26.93 -1.67
C LYS A 39 -12.59 26.01 -2.88
N ALA A 40 -11.51 25.38 -3.33
CA ALA A 40 -11.46 24.57 -4.54
C ALA A 40 -11.37 23.07 -4.26
N VAL A 41 -11.22 22.66 -2.99
CA VAL A 41 -11.03 21.28 -2.58
C VAL A 41 -12.22 20.82 -1.75
N THR A 42 -12.94 19.81 -2.26
CA THR A 42 -13.97 19.11 -1.51
C THR A 42 -13.36 17.88 -0.85
N GLY A 43 -13.42 17.80 0.48
CA GLY A 43 -13.01 16.61 1.22
C GLY A 43 -14.08 15.51 1.11
N ALA A 44 -13.67 14.30 0.75
CA ALA A 44 -14.50 13.11 0.84
C ALA A 44 -13.82 12.08 1.75
N GLU A 45 -14.48 11.67 2.82
CA GLU A 45 -13.99 10.62 3.72
C GLU A 45 -14.76 9.33 3.46
N PRO A 46 -14.16 8.33 2.78
CA PRO A 46 -14.82 7.05 2.58
C PRO A 46 -14.84 6.28 3.91
N ARG A 47 -16.03 6.06 4.46
CA ARG A 47 -16.19 5.24 5.66
C ARG A 47 -15.92 3.77 5.31
N SER A 48 -14.81 3.23 5.80
CA SER A 48 -14.53 1.80 5.69
C SER A 48 -15.57 1.01 6.49
N ARG A 49 -16.35 0.16 5.81
CA ARG A 49 -17.39 -0.66 6.44
C ARG A 49 -17.02 -2.13 6.41
N ARG A 50 -16.83 -2.69 5.22
CA ARG A 50 -16.26 -4.03 4.98
C ARG A 50 -15.62 -4.06 3.61
N SER A 51 -14.42 -4.62 3.51
CA SER A 51 -13.74 -4.87 2.25
C SER A 51 -13.80 -6.37 1.95
N LYS A 52 -14.27 -6.73 0.75
CA LYS A 52 -14.14 -8.09 0.22
C LYS A 52 -13.07 -8.06 -0.87
N ALA A 53 -11.93 -8.65 -0.58
CA ALA A 53 -10.89 -8.88 -1.58
C ALA A 53 -11.02 -10.29 -2.15
N ARG A 54 -10.77 -10.47 -3.45
CA ARG A 54 -10.61 -11.78 -4.07
C ARG A 54 -9.15 -11.92 -4.46
N TRP A 55 -8.46 -12.86 -3.83
CA TRP A 55 -7.12 -13.26 -4.24
C TRP A 55 -7.23 -14.11 -5.51
N LYS A 56 -6.59 -13.70 -6.60
CA LYS A 56 -6.54 -14.44 -7.87
C LYS A 56 -5.12 -14.95 -8.09
N VAL A 57 -4.81 -16.12 -7.55
CA VAL A 57 -3.49 -16.75 -7.67
C VAL A 57 -3.56 -18.03 -8.51
N SER A 58 -4.00 -17.91 -9.78
CA SER A 58 -4.04 -19.06 -10.73
C SER A 58 -4.77 -20.31 -10.18
N GLN A 59 -5.83 -20.08 -9.41
CA GLN A 59 -6.55 -21.11 -8.64
C GLN A 59 -7.28 -22.15 -9.51
N ASN A 60 -7.35 -21.98 -10.84
CA ASN A 60 -8.09 -22.91 -11.71
C ASN A 60 -7.28 -23.33 -12.96
N ARG A 61 -5.99 -23.64 -12.78
CA ARG A 61 -5.10 -24.09 -13.86
C ARG A 61 -4.34 -25.36 -13.44
N PRO A 62 -4.02 -26.25 -14.40
CA PRO A 62 -3.27 -27.49 -14.12
C PRO A 62 -1.91 -27.20 -13.49
N VAL A 63 -1.41 -28.15 -12.69
CA VAL A 63 -0.20 -28.03 -11.85
C VAL A 63 1.00 -27.49 -12.64
N ALA A 64 1.23 -27.99 -13.86
CA ALA A 64 2.31 -27.54 -14.75
C ALA A 64 2.28 -26.03 -15.03
N HIS A 65 1.08 -25.43 -15.10
CA HIS A 65 0.93 -24.01 -15.31
C HIS A 65 1.22 -23.20 -14.04
N ARG A 66 0.94 -23.73 -12.85
CA ARG A 66 1.25 -23.06 -11.58
C ARG A 66 2.77 -23.11 -11.30
N GLU A 67 3.42 -24.21 -11.66
CA GLU A 67 4.87 -24.38 -11.57
C GLU A 67 5.61 -23.43 -12.53
N GLY A 68 5.15 -23.31 -13.77
CA GLY A 68 5.71 -22.35 -14.73
C GLY A 68 5.60 -20.90 -14.25
N VAL A 69 4.51 -20.52 -13.57
CA VAL A 69 4.33 -19.18 -12.99
C VAL A 69 5.32 -18.96 -11.84
N ALA A 70 5.48 -19.93 -10.93
CA ALA A 70 6.45 -19.85 -9.83
C ALA A 70 7.90 -19.71 -10.33
N VAL A 71 8.26 -20.42 -11.40
CA VAL A 71 9.59 -20.31 -12.03
C VAL A 71 9.76 -18.94 -12.71
N SER A 72 8.72 -18.42 -13.37
CA SER A 72 8.80 -17.15 -14.11
C SER A 72 8.83 -15.89 -13.24
N ILE A 73 8.35 -15.97 -11.99
CA ILE A 73 8.27 -14.84 -11.06
C ILE A 73 9.62 -14.55 -10.37
N GLY A 74 10.56 -15.50 -10.43
CA GLY A 74 11.89 -15.35 -9.85
C GLY A 74 12.62 -14.10 -10.37
N GLY A 75 12.98 -13.18 -9.47
CA GLY A 75 13.70 -11.94 -9.78
C GLY A 75 12.85 -10.66 -9.83
N THR A 76 11.57 -10.67 -9.42
CA THR A 76 10.72 -9.47 -9.42
C THR A 76 10.37 -8.96 -8.02
N THR A 77 10.22 -7.63 -7.85
CA THR A 77 9.81 -7.03 -6.58
C THR A 77 8.44 -7.55 -6.14
N GLY A 78 8.36 -8.20 -4.98
CA GLY A 78 7.16 -8.89 -4.49
C GLY A 78 7.21 -10.42 -4.63
N GLU A 79 8.30 -10.98 -5.18
CA GLU A 79 8.52 -12.43 -5.35
C GLU A 79 8.32 -13.22 -4.06
N ALA A 80 8.96 -12.81 -2.96
CA ALA A 80 8.93 -13.59 -1.72
C ALA A 80 7.52 -13.74 -1.14
N GLU A 81 6.72 -12.66 -1.17
CA GLU A 81 5.34 -12.70 -0.69
C GLU A 81 4.44 -13.47 -1.66
N MET A 82 4.63 -13.32 -2.97
CA MET A 82 3.83 -14.03 -3.98
C MET A 82 4.14 -15.54 -4.02
N LEU A 83 5.40 -15.93 -3.80
CA LEU A 83 5.80 -17.32 -3.64
C LEU A 83 5.25 -17.94 -2.35
N ASP A 84 5.25 -17.20 -1.24
CA ASP A 84 4.65 -17.66 0.01
C ASP A 84 3.13 -17.86 -0.15
N LEU A 85 2.45 -16.96 -0.86
CA LEU A 85 1.02 -17.10 -1.18
C LEU A 85 0.72 -18.30 -2.07
N LEU A 86 1.53 -18.56 -3.11
CA LEU A 86 1.41 -19.76 -3.95
C LEU A 86 1.60 -21.06 -3.14
N LYS A 87 2.51 -21.06 -2.16
CA LYS A 87 2.73 -22.21 -1.25
C LYS A 87 1.58 -22.40 -0.27
N ARG A 88 0.97 -21.33 0.24
CA ARG A 88 -0.19 -21.38 1.14
C ARG A 88 -1.46 -21.87 0.45
N ASP A 89 -1.68 -21.49 -0.81
CA ASP A 89 -2.82 -21.97 -1.63
C ASP A 89 -2.76 -23.50 -1.82
N ARG A 90 -1.56 -24.08 -2.01
CA ARG A 90 -1.34 -25.55 -2.05
C ARG A 90 -1.82 -26.26 -0.77
N ARG A 91 -1.86 -25.58 0.38
CA ARG A 91 -2.29 -26.14 1.67
C ARG A 91 -3.81 -26.10 1.87
N LEU A 92 -4.54 -25.31 1.08
CA LEU A 92 -5.99 -25.14 1.21
C LEU A 92 -6.80 -26.13 0.35
N GLU A 93 -6.20 -26.80 -0.65
CA GLU A 93 -6.84 -27.92 -1.38
C GLU A 93 -6.69 -29.28 -0.67
N GLY A 94 -6.23 -29.28 0.59
CA GLY A 94 -6.19 -30.44 1.47
C GLY A 94 -7.10 -30.25 2.67
N ASN A 95 -8.41 -30.15 2.47
CA ASN A 95 -9.38 -30.34 3.56
C ASN A 95 -10.62 -31.07 3.02
N HIS A 96 -10.86 -32.25 3.59
CA HIS A 96 -12.17 -32.87 3.69
C HIS A 96 -13.18 -31.92 4.33
#